data_AF-A0A2H1BSW0-F1
#
_entry.id   AF-A0A2H1BSW0-F1
#
_cell.length_a   1.000
_cell.length_b   1.000
_cell.length_c   1.000
_cell.angle_alpha   90.00
_cell.angle_beta   90.00
_cell.angle_gamma   90.00
#
_symmetry.space_group_name_H-M   'P 1'
#
loop_
_entity.id
_entity.type
_entity.pdbx_description
1 polymer ?
#
loop_
_entity_poly.entity_id
_entity_poly.type
_entity_poly.pdbx_seq_one_letter_code
_entity_poly.pdbx_strand_id
1 'polypeptide(L)'
;MVNRRRPRCGRHQFTAENRRNDLFEKYYKGQNIIPDDEWDSFMQALGQDLPITFRITGFRGQSKDLLRYIKESYKADIAKMPFPVDADGKQKPVSFEPLSWYPDEMAWQLDTDKYVVRKAPELKALHQFLVSEMESGKISRQEAVSMLPPLLLDIKAYHTILDLCAAPGSKSAQIVEMLHADAERDCTTDTDQDVYREPSGLLIANDLDQKRCYMMVHQIKRLQSPCAIITQEDATCFPRLYSSLFSKSEVRLKVL
;
A
#
# COMPACT_ATOMS: atom_id res chain seq x y z
N MET A 1 21.55 -4.78 -34.94
CA MET A 1 20.97 -4.75 -33.57
C MET A 1 19.62 -5.45 -33.62
N VAL A 2 19.56 -6.69 -33.15
CA VAL A 2 18.30 -7.44 -33.08
C VAL A 2 17.42 -6.77 -32.06
N ASN A 3 16.35 -6.16 -32.55
CA ASN A 3 15.32 -5.52 -31.75
C ASN A 3 14.59 -6.63 -30.97
N ARG A 4 15.14 -7.04 -29.82
CA ARG A 4 14.45 -7.91 -28.85
C ARG A 4 13.30 -7.10 -28.28
N ARG A 5 12.20 -7.03 -29.03
CA ARG A 5 10.88 -6.68 -28.48
C ARG A 5 10.73 -7.57 -27.26
N ARG A 6 10.60 -6.96 -26.07
CA ARG A 6 10.08 -7.67 -24.90
C ARG A 6 8.88 -8.48 -25.40
N PRO A 7 8.77 -9.78 -25.09
CA PRO A 7 7.57 -10.51 -25.43
C PRO A 7 6.41 -9.65 -24.93
N ARG A 8 5.51 -9.23 -25.83
CA ARG A 8 4.20 -8.79 -25.38
C ARG A 8 3.69 -10.03 -24.67
N CYS A 9 3.72 -10.02 -23.34
CA CYS A 9 2.96 -10.98 -22.57
C CYS A 9 1.55 -10.81 -23.12
N GLY A 10 1.11 -11.75 -23.95
CA GLY A 10 -0.30 -11.91 -24.22
C GLY A 10 -0.99 -12.03 -22.86
N ARG A 11 -2.29 -11.86 -22.80
CA ARG A 11 -3.02 -12.39 -21.64
C ARG A 11 -2.69 -13.88 -21.57
N HIS A 12 -1.70 -14.28 -20.79
CA HIS A 12 -1.65 -15.64 -20.28
C HIS A 12 -2.91 -15.71 -19.43
N GLN A 13 -3.96 -16.30 -20.01
CA GLN A 13 -5.08 -16.75 -19.21
C GLN A 13 -4.45 -17.75 -18.25
N PHE A 14 -4.33 -17.34 -17.00
CA PHE A 14 -3.88 -18.25 -15.98
C PHE A 14 -4.97 -19.30 -15.81
N THR A 15 -4.67 -20.54 -16.21
CA THR A 15 -5.52 -21.71 -16.00
C THR A 15 -5.14 -22.35 -14.67
N ALA A 16 -6.02 -23.18 -14.11
CA ALA A 16 -5.69 -23.94 -12.90
C ALA A 16 -4.39 -24.77 -13.06
N GLU A 17 -4.12 -25.24 -14.28
CA GLU A 17 -2.93 -26.03 -14.61
C GLU A 17 -1.65 -25.19 -14.68
N ASN A 18 -1.71 -23.95 -15.19
CA ASN A 18 -0.51 -23.09 -15.30
C ASN A 18 -0.26 -22.22 -14.05
N ARG A 19 -1.13 -22.29 -13.04
CA ARG A 19 -0.93 -21.72 -11.69
C ARG A 19 -0.13 -22.63 -10.76
N ARG A 20 0.30 -23.81 -11.21
CA ARG A 20 1.10 -24.76 -10.43
C ARG A 20 2.55 -24.82 -10.89
N ASN A 21 3.44 -25.18 -9.96
CA ASN A 21 4.86 -25.33 -10.23
C ASN A 21 5.47 -26.40 -9.31
N ASP A 22 5.89 -27.52 -9.88
CA ASP A 22 6.40 -28.67 -9.13
C ASP A 22 7.66 -28.35 -8.30
N LEU A 23 8.54 -27.48 -8.80
CA LEU A 23 9.74 -27.07 -8.05
C LEU A 23 9.38 -26.20 -6.85
N PHE A 24 8.43 -25.28 -7.01
CA PHE A 24 7.89 -24.47 -5.93
C PHE A 24 7.25 -25.36 -4.85
N GLU A 25 6.35 -26.25 -5.26
CA GLU A 25 5.63 -27.12 -4.34
C GLU A 25 6.59 -28.04 -3.57
N LYS A 26 7.52 -28.69 -4.27
CA LYS A 26 8.54 -29.54 -3.64
C LYS A 26 9.42 -28.77 -2.66
N TYR A 27 9.83 -27.54 -3.03
CA TYR A 27 10.67 -26.72 -2.17
C TYR A 27 9.95 -26.33 -0.88
N TYR A 28 8.75 -25.74 -0.98
CA TYR A 28 8.02 -25.23 0.18
C TYR A 28 7.43 -26.34 1.05
N LYS A 29 6.97 -27.44 0.45
CA LYS A 29 6.52 -28.62 1.20
C LYS A 29 7.67 -29.23 2.00
N GLY A 30 8.86 -29.30 1.42
CA GLY A 30 10.07 -29.79 2.09
C GLY A 30 10.59 -28.92 3.23
N GLN A 31 10.14 -27.66 3.37
CA GLN A 31 10.49 -26.80 4.51
C GLN A 31 9.75 -27.19 5.80
N ASN A 32 8.66 -27.97 5.71
CA ASN A 32 7.79 -28.33 6.84
C ASN A 32 7.30 -27.14 7.68
N ILE A 33 7.10 -25.97 7.02
CA ILE A 33 6.55 -24.77 7.66
C ILE A 33 5.01 -24.82 7.67
N ILE A 34 4.42 -25.43 6.65
CA ILE A 34 2.97 -25.58 6.48
C ILE A 34 2.60 -27.02 6.84
N PRO A 35 1.61 -27.25 7.72
CA PRO A 35 1.09 -28.58 8.01
C PRO A 35 0.62 -29.31 6.75
N ASP A 36 0.84 -30.63 6.67
CA ASP A 36 0.50 -31.43 5.49
C ASP A 36 -1.00 -31.40 5.16
N ASP A 37 -1.86 -31.28 6.17
CA ASP A 37 -3.32 -31.17 6.06
C ASP A 37 -3.80 -29.79 5.59
N GLU A 38 -2.97 -28.74 5.73
CA GLU A 38 -3.28 -27.38 5.26
C GLU A 38 -2.69 -27.09 3.86
N TRP A 39 -1.82 -27.97 3.35
CA TRP A 39 -1.06 -27.73 2.11
C TRP A 39 -1.95 -27.40 0.91
N ASP A 40 -3.01 -28.17 0.70
CA ASP A 40 -3.90 -27.98 -0.45
C ASP A 40 -4.67 -26.65 -0.33
N SER A 41 -5.09 -26.27 0.88
CA SER A 41 -5.72 -24.97 1.13
C SER A 41 -4.76 -23.81 0.92
N PHE A 42 -3.50 -23.95 1.35
CA PHE A 42 -2.45 -22.96 1.10
C PHE A 42 -2.21 -22.76 -0.41
N MET A 43 -2.04 -23.85 -1.16
CA MET A 43 -1.85 -23.79 -2.61
C MET A 43 -3.07 -23.21 -3.32
N GLN A 44 -4.27 -23.54 -2.85
CA GLN A 44 -5.51 -22.93 -3.36
C GLN A 44 -5.53 -21.41 -3.12
N ALA A 45 -5.12 -20.95 -1.94
CA ALA A 45 -5.07 -19.52 -1.61
C ALA A 45 -4.05 -18.76 -2.46
N LEU A 46 -2.83 -19.30 -2.65
CA LEU A 46 -1.83 -18.72 -3.55
C LEU A 46 -2.31 -18.63 -5.00
N GLY A 47 -3.19 -19.54 -5.40
CA GLY A 47 -3.80 -19.58 -6.72
C GLY A 47 -4.92 -18.56 -6.90
N GLN A 48 -5.32 -17.78 -5.91
CA GLN A 48 -6.38 -16.77 -6.04
C GLN A 48 -5.84 -15.42 -6.51
N ASP A 49 -6.67 -14.66 -7.22
CA ASP A 49 -6.34 -13.28 -7.57
C ASP A 49 -6.47 -12.39 -6.34
N LEU A 50 -5.50 -11.48 -6.15
CA LEU A 50 -5.52 -10.57 -5.02
C LEU A 50 -6.70 -9.59 -5.10
N PRO A 51 -7.37 -9.31 -3.97
CA PRO A 51 -8.41 -8.30 -3.91
C PRO A 51 -7.84 -6.90 -4.13
N ILE A 52 -8.71 -5.93 -4.37
CA ILE A 52 -8.29 -4.54 -4.49
C ILE A 52 -8.32 -3.90 -3.11
N THR A 53 -7.15 -3.49 -2.65
CA THR A 53 -6.98 -2.79 -1.38
C THR A 53 -6.49 -1.36 -1.60
N PHE A 54 -6.95 -0.46 -0.75
CA PHE A 54 -6.48 0.92 -0.69
C PHE A 54 -6.56 1.44 0.73
N ARG A 55 -5.88 2.56 0.96
CA ARG A 55 -5.84 3.25 2.23
C ARG A 55 -6.15 4.73 2.04
N ILE A 56 -6.85 5.31 3.01
CA ILE A 56 -7.07 6.74 3.12
C ILE A 56 -5.84 7.38 3.76
N THR A 57 -5.37 8.47 3.16
CA THR A 57 -4.23 9.26 3.63
C THR A 57 -4.61 10.06 4.87
N GLY A 58 -3.99 9.76 6.02
CA GLY A 58 -4.55 10.05 7.35
C GLY A 58 -4.09 11.32 8.10
N PHE A 59 -3.37 12.25 7.46
CA PHE A 59 -2.76 13.41 8.15
C PHE A 59 -3.47 14.76 7.92
N ARG A 60 -4.72 14.73 7.47
CA ARG A 60 -5.53 15.94 7.24
C ARG A 60 -6.93 15.72 7.80
N GLY A 61 -7.55 16.77 8.34
CA GLY A 61 -8.95 16.73 8.81
C GLY A 61 -9.96 16.19 7.79
N GLN A 62 -9.68 16.36 6.48
CA GLN A 62 -10.49 15.84 5.37
C GLN A 62 -10.59 14.30 5.34
N SER A 63 -9.65 13.58 5.96
CA SER A 63 -9.61 12.12 5.96
C SER A 63 -10.81 11.49 6.67
N LYS A 64 -11.28 12.12 7.76
CA LYS A 64 -12.48 11.68 8.50
C LYS A 64 -13.76 11.86 7.68
N ASP A 65 -13.90 12.98 6.99
CA ASP A 65 -15.03 13.23 6.09
C ASP A 65 -15.04 12.25 4.92
N LEU A 66 -13.86 11.95 4.35
CA LEU A 66 -13.73 10.96 3.28
C LEU A 66 -14.12 9.55 3.76
N LEU A 67 -13.68 9.15 4.95
CA LEU A 67 -14.06 7.88 5.56
C LEU A 67 -15.57 7.79 5.77
N ARG A 68 -16.19 8.84 6.32
CA ARG A 68 -17.65 8.91 6.48
C ARG A 68 -18.36 8.74 5.13
N TYR A 69 -17.91 9.44 4.10
CA TYR A 69 -18.48 9.35 2.76
C TYR A 69 -18.37 7.93 2.17
N ILE A 70 -17.22 7.26 2.33
CA ILE A 70 -17.02 5.87 1.90
C ILE A 70 -17.99 4.92 2.61
N LYS A 71 -18.18 5.09 3.93
CA LYS A 71 -19.08 4.27 4.74
C LYS A 71 -20.56 4.48 4.41
N GLU A 72 -21.00 5.73 4.33
CA GLU A 72 -22.42 6.07 4.22
C GLU A 72 -22.94 5.97 2.80
N SER A 73 -22.10 6.25 1.80
CA SER A 73 -22.48 6.22 0.38
C SER A 73 -22.02 4.92 -0.29
N TYR A 74 -20.71 4.75 -0.53
CA TYR A 74 -20.23 3.64 -1.38
C TYR A 74 -20.49 2.26 -0.79
N LYS A 75 -20.27 2.05 0.52
CA LYS A 75 -20.57 0.76 1.14
C LYS A 75 -22.05 0.41 1.06
N ALA A 76 -22.94 1.39 1.31
CA ALA A 76 -24.37 1.18 1.24
C ALA A 76 -24.86 0.88 -0.18
N ASP A 77 -24.28 1.54 -1.19
CA ASP A 77 -24.60 1.33 -2.60
C ASP A 77 -24.12 -0.04 -3.10
N ILE A 78 -22.89 -0.43 -2.75
CA ILE A 78 -22.31 -1.73 -3.12
C ILE A 78 -23.08 -2.88 -2.46
N ALA A 79 -23.55 -2.72 -1.23
CA ALA A 79 -24.35 -3.74 -0.57
C ALA A 79 -25.71 -4.00 -1.25
N LYS A 80 -26.24 -3.01 -2.01
CA LYS A 80 -27.53 -3.09 -2.70
C LYS A 80 -27.40 -3.44 -4.18
N MET A 81 -26.19 -3.40 -4.74
CA MET A 81 -25.98 -3.61 -6.16
C MET A 81 -26.15 -5.10 -6.54
N PRO A 82 -26.61 -5.40 -7.77
CA PRO A 82 -26.59 -6.77 -8.27
C PRO A 82 -25.14 -7.26 -8.40
N PHE A 83 -24.95 -8.56 -8.24
CA PHE A 83 -23.62 -9.15 -8.34
C PHE A 83 -23.03 -8.94 -9.75
N PRO A 84 -21.85 -8.29 -9.86
CA PRO A 84 -21.25 -8.05 -11.15
C PRO A 84 -20.76 -9.36 -11.76
N VAL A 85 -20.70 -9.36 -13.09
CA VAL A 85 -20.19 -10.48 -13.87
C VAL A 85 -18.66 -10.37 -13.96
N ASP A 86 -17.98 -11.43 -13.55
CA ASP A 86 -16.52 -11.52 -13.63
C ASP A 86 -16.01 -11.76 -15.06
N ALA A 87 -14.68 -11.81 -15.23
CA ALA A 87 -14.07 -12.05 -16.54
C ALA A 87 -14.44 -13.42 -17.14
N ASP A 88 -14.89 -14.38 -16.33
CA ASP A 88 -15.30 -15.72 -16.73
C ASP A 88 -16.82 -15.85 -16.95
N GLY A 89 -17.56 -14.72 -16.88
CA GLY A 89 -19.01 -14.71 -17.08
C GLY A 89 -19.82 -15.14 -15.85
N LYS A 90 -19.19 -15.27 -14.67
CA LYS A 90 -19.87 -15.69 -13.44
C LYS A 90 -20.27 -14.47 -12.61
N GLN A 91 -21.49 -14.49 -12.08
CA GLN A 91 -21.92 -13.52 -11.07
C GLN A 91 -21.29 -13.88 -9.73
N LYS A 92 -20.51 -12.97 -9.16
CA LYS A 92 -19.90 -13.14 -7.84
C LYS A 92 -20.29 -12.00 -6.90
N PRO A 93 -20.58 -12.31 -5.63
CA PRO A 93 -20.75 -11.27 -4.62
C PRO A 93 -19.45 -10.47 -4.49
N VAL A 94 -19.58 -9.16 -4.33
CA VAL A 94 -18.46 -8.26 -4.05
C VAL A 94 -18.64 -7.75 -2.64
N SER A 95 -17.64 -7.96 -1.79
CA SER A 95 -17.59 -7.35 -0.47
C SER A 95 -16.78 -6.05 -0.51
N PHE A 96 -17.22 -5.05 0.25
CA PHE A 96 -16.51 -3.78 0.40
C PHE A 96 -16.44 -3.41 1.88
N GLU A 97 -15.33 -3.81 2.51
CA GLU A 97 -15.20 -3.81 3.97
C GLU A 97 -13.85 -3.21 4.39
N PRO A 98 -13.78 -2.60 5.58
CA PRO A 98 -12.51 -2.17 6.14
C PRO A 98 -11.65 -3.39 6.51
N LEU A 99 -10.33 -3.23 6.41
CA LEU A 99 -9.39 -4.23 6.92
C LEU A 99 -9.41 -4.18 8.45
N SER A 100 -9.88 -5.24 9.10
CA SER A 100 -10.14 -5.29 10.55
C SER A 100 -8.92 -5.01 11.43
N TRP A 101 -7.72 -5.32 10.93
CA TRP A 101 -6.45 -5.09 11.61
C TRP A 101 -5.82 -3.73 11.31
N TYR A 102 -6.36 -2.96 10.35
CA TYR A 102 -5.82 -1.64 10.03
C TYR A 102 -6.46 -0.58 10.94
N PRO A 103 -5.66 0.30 11.59
CA PRO A 103 -6.18 1.30 12.53
C PRO A 103 -7.25 2.21 11.95
N ASP A 104 -8.21 2.58 12.79
CA ASP A 104 -9.25 3.59 12.53
C ASP A 104 -10.10 3.33 11.26
N GLU A 105 -10.14 2.07 10.79
CA GLU A 105 -10.79 1.67 9.54
C GLU A 105 -10.30 2.47 8.32
N MET A 106 -9.03 2.89 8.35
CA MET A 106 -8.45 3.75 7.31
C MET A 106 -7.97 2.97 6.07
N ALA A 107 -8.06 1.64 6.08
CA ALA A 107 -7.80 0.81 4.91
C ALA A 107 -8.99 -0.08 4.59
N TRP A 108 -9.28 -0.21 3.29
CA TRP A 108 -10.48 -0.86 2.77
C TRP A 108 -10.12 -1.86 1.70
N GLN A 109 -10.92 -2.92 1.63
CA GLN A 109 -10.80 -3.99 0.66
C GLN A 109 -12.09 -4.11 -0.14
N LEU A 110 -11.94 -4.19 -1.46
CA LEU A 110 -12.97 -4.62 -2.39
C LEU A 110 -12.59 -6.01 -2.90
N ASP A 111 -13.40 -7.01 -2.54
CA ASP A 111 -13.16 -8.42 -2.91
C ASP A 111 -13.60 -8.70 -4.34
N THR A 112 -12.85 -8.13 -5.28
CA THR A 112 -13.04 -8.33 -6.71
C THR A 112 -11.77 -7.99 -7.47
N ASP A 113 -11.67 -8.45 -8.71
CA ASP A 113 -10.51 -8.20 -9.55
C ASP A 113 -10.55 -6.81 -10.24
N LYS A 114 -9.40 -6.41 -10.80
CA LYS A 114 -9.25 -5.12 -11.51
C LYS A 114 -10.05 -5.04 -12.80
N TYR A 115 -10.39 -6.17 -13.41
CA TYR A 115 -11.20 -6.19 -14.63
C TYR A 115 -12.64 -5.79 -14.30
N VAL A 116 -13.23 -6.38 -13.25
CA VAL A 116 -14.60 -6.11 -12.80
C VAL A 116 -14.78 -4.65 -12.43
N VAL A 117 -13.90 -4.07 -11.58
CA VAL A 117 -13.99 -2.65 -11.19
C VAL A 117 -13.97 -1.70 -12.39
N ARG A 118 -13.25 -2.05 -13.45
CA ARG A 118 -13.12 -1.20 -14.64
C ARG A 118 -14.26 -1.38 -15.65
N LYS A 119 -14.92 -2.53 -15.64
CA LYS A 119 -15.88 -2.92 -16.70
C LYS A 119 -17.33 -2.98 -16.23
N ALA A 120 -17.57 -3.31 -14.96
CA ALA A 120 -18.89 -3.33 -14.38
C ALA A 120 -19.48 -1.91 -14.31
N PRO A 121 -20.60 -1.63 -14.98
CA PRO A 121 -21.27 -0.32 -14.91
C PRO A 121 -21.61 0.10 -13.47
N GLU A 122 -21.95 -0.87 -12.62
CA GLU A 122 -22.32 -0.70 -11.21
C GLU A 122 -21.17 -0.12 -10.39
N LEU A 123 -19.92 -0.46 -10.73
CA LEU A 123 -18.71 0.00 -10.03
C LEU A 123 -18.07 1.23 -10.67
N LYS A 124 -18.65 1.78 -11.75
CA LYS A 124 -18.06 2.90 -12.49
C LYS A 124 -17.89 4.15 -11.61
N ALA A 125 -18.89 4.46 -10.78
CA ALA A 125 -18.84 5.61 -9.88
C ALA A 125 -17.73 5.45 -8.83
N LEU A 126 -17.64 4.28 -8.20
CA LEU A 126 -16.55 3.94 -7.26
C LEU A 126 -15.19 4.02 -7.94
N HIS A 127 -15.05 3.47 -9.15
CA HIS A 127 -13.79 3.48 -9.88
C HIS A 127 -13.31 4.91 -10.17
N GLN A 128 -14.21 5.79 -10.64
CA GLN A 128 -13.90 7.19 -10.90
C GLN A 128 -13.49 7.94 -9.63
N PHE A 129 -14.21 7.70 -8.53
CA PHE A 129 -13.86 8.23 -7.21
C PHE A 129 -12.47 7.79 -6.76
N LEU A 130 -12.17 6.49 -6.78
CA LEU A 130 -10.86 5.97 -6.37
C LEU A 130 -9.71 6.52 -7.23
N VAL A 131 -9.93 6.76 -8.52
CA VAL A 131 -8.93 7.39 -9.40
C VAL A 131 -8.74 8.86 -9.00
N SER A 132 -9.82 9.61 -8.83
CA SER A 132 -9.76 11.04 -8.49
C SER A 132 -9.14 11.30 -7.11
N GLU A 133 -9.52 10.52 -6.09
CA GLU A 133 -8.97 10.64 -4.74
C GLU A 133 -7.50 10.19 -4.68
N MET A 134 -7.08 9.27 -5.55
CA MET A 134 -5.67 8.90 -5.67
C MET A 134 -4.82 9.98 -6.35
N GLU A 135 -5.33 10.61 -7.41
CA GLU A 135 -4.63 11.70 -8.09
C GLU A 135 -4.46 12.92 -7.17
N SER A 136 -5.42 13.17 -6.29
CA SER A 136 -5.34 14.21 -5.26
C SER A 136 -4.54 13.82 -4.01
N GLY A 137 -4.04 12.58 -3.93
CA GLY A 137 -3.22 12.10 -2.82
C GLY A 137 -3.98 11.75 -1.54
N LYS A 138 -5.32 11.72 -1.58
CA LYS A 138 -6.18 11.37 -0.44
C LYS A 138 -6.36 9.86 -0.26
N ILE A 139 -6.15 9.09 -1.32
CA ILE A 139 -6.16 7.62 -1.29
C ILE A 139 -4.87 7.06 -1.89
N SER A 140 -4.32 6.03 -1.27
CA SER A 140 -3.18 5.27 -1.75
C SER A 140 -3.57 3.81 -1.99
N ARG A 141 -3.42 3.34 -3.23
CA ARG A 141 -3.55 1.90 -3.54
C ARG A 141 -2.29 1.17 -3.11
N GLN A 142 -2.48 0.11 -2.32
CA GLN A 142 -1.41 -0.67 -1.74
C GLN A 142 -1.96 -2.03 -1.36
N GLU A 143 -1.18 -3.07 -1.58
CA GLU A 143 -1.51 -4.43 -1.15
C GLU A 143 -1.61 -4.51 0.39
N ALA A 144 -2.60 -5.23 0.90
CA ALA A 144 -2.84 -5.42 2.34
C ALA A 144 -1.55 -5.76 3.12
N VAL A 145 -0.85 -6.83 2.74
CA VAL A 145 0.36 -7.27 3.46
C VAL A 145 1.51 -6.26 3.37
N SER A 146 1.54 -5.43 2.33
CA SER A 146 2.51 -4.35 2.21
C SER A 146 2.25 -3.21 3.19
N MET A 147 1.09 -3.14 3.85
CA MET A 147 0.77 -2.11 4.83
C MET A 147 1.31 -2.42 6.24
N LEU A 148 1.62 -3.69 6.51
CA LEU A 148 2.05 -4.17 7.83
C LEU A 148 3.41 -3.61 8.27
N PRO A 149 4.46 -3.58 7.42
CA PRO A 149 5.78 -3.19 7.92
C PRO A 149 5.85 -1.77 8.50
N PRO A 150 5.28 -0.71 7.85
CA PRO A 150 5.26 0.62 8.46
C PRO A 150 4.46 0.69 9.78
N LEU A 151 3.37 -0.08 9.91
CA LEU A 151 2.58 -0.13 11.15
C LEU A 151 3.39 -0.74 12.30
N LEU A 152 4.11 -1.83 12.05
CA LEU A 152 4.93 -2.51 13.05
C LEU A 152 6.18 -1.72 13.43
N LEU A 153 6.62 -0.79 12.57
CA LEU A 153 7.75 0.09 12.87
C LEU A 153 7.41 1.15 13.93
N ASP A 154 6.15 1.38 14.33
CA ASP A 154 5.72 2.42 15.29
C ASP A 154 6.40 3.78 15.03
N ILE A 155 6.06 4.36 13.89
CA ILE A 155 6.67 5.61 13.40
C ILE A 155 6.17 6.78 14.24
N LYS A 156 7.10 7.68 14.60
CA LYS A 156 6.86 8.90 15.38
C LYS A 156 7.38 10.10 14.59
N ALA A 157 6.80 11.27 14.82
CA ALA A 157 7.06 12.50 14.06
C ALA A 157 8.55 12.90 13.98
N TYR A 158 9.39 12.44 14.92
CA TYR A 158 10.83 12.75 14.99
C TYR A 158 11.73 11.64 14.44
N HIS A 159 11.19 10.50 14.01
CA HIS A 159 12.00 9.40 13.47
C HIS A 159 12.60 9.76 12.11
N THR A 160 13.88 9.44 11.94
CA THR A 160 14.51 9.25 10.64
C THR A 160 14.32 7.81 10.21
N ILE A 161 13.80 7.59 9.00
CA ILE A 161 13.53 6.26 8.46
C ILE A 161 14.37 6.07 7.20
N LEU A 162 15.09 4.96 7.10
CA LEU A 162 15.83 4.55 5.92
C LEU A 162 15.12 3.36 5.27
N ASP A 163 14.59 3.55 4.06
CA ASP A 163 13.98 2.50 3.23
C ASP A 163 14.95 2.21 2.07
N LEU A 164 15.70 1.10 2.15
CA LEU A 164 16.84 0.85 1.23
C LEU A 164 16.42 0.35 -0.16
N CYS A 165 15.21 -0.21 -0.26
CA CYS A 165 14.65 -0.84 -1.46
C CYS A 165 13.21 -0.36 -1.68
N ALA A 166 13.06 0.95 -1.71
CA ALA A 166 11.80 1.65 -1.49
C ALA A 166 10.83 1.61 -2.67
N ALA A 167 11.33 1.54 -3.91
CA ALA A 167 10.46 1.73 -5.06
C ALA A 167 9.50 0.53 -5.24
N PRO A 168 8.26 0.71 -5.72
CA PRO A 168 7.69 1.92 -6.30
C PRO A 168 7.22 2.97 -5.27
N GLY A 169 7.44 2.77 -3.97
CA GLY A 169 7.26 3.81 -2.96
C GLY A 169 5.97 3.73 -2.13
N SER A 170 5.19 2.64 -2.19
CA SER A 170 3.95 2.54 -1.40
C SER A 170 4.19 2.52 0.11
N LYS A 171 5.20 1.77 0.59
CA LYS A 171 5.57 1.72 2.02
C LYS A 171 6.19 3.05 2.46
N SER A 172 7.11 3.58 1.66
CA SER A 172 7.67 4.92 1.82
C SER A 172 6.60 6.02 1.93
N ALA A 173 5.59 6.02 1.05
CA ALA A 173 4.47 6.96 1.16
C ALA A 173 3.70 6.79 2.48
N GLN A 174 3.40 5.55 2.87
CA GLN A 174 2.76 5.27 4.15
C GLN A 174 3.60 5.75 5.36
N ILE A 175 4.94 5.62 5.31
CA ILE A 175 5.84 6.14 6.34
C ILE A 175 5.70 7.66 6.47
N VAL A 176 5.75 8.39 5.35
CA VAL A 176 5.58 9.85 5.34
C VAL A 176 4.25 10.25 5.95
N GLU A 177 3.18 9.55 5.60
CA GLU A 177 1.86 9.80 6.16
C GLU A 177 1.79 9.56 7.67
N MET A 178 2.47 8.52 8.17
CA MET A 178 2.54 8.24 9.60
C MET A 178 3.37 9.29 10.36
N LEU A 179 4.43 9.85 9.77
CA LEU A 179 5.18 10.98 10.34
C LEU A 179 4.26 12.19 10.57
N HIS A 180 3.47 12.55 9.55
CA HIS A 180 2.56 13.69 9.62
C HIS A 180 1.37 13.44 10.55
N ALA A 181 0.79 12.23 10.52
CA ALA A 181 -0.32 11.88 11.39
C ALA A 181 0.08 11.93 12.88
N ASP A 182 1.31 11.53 13.21
CA ASP A 182 1.83 11.63 14.58
C ASP A 182 2.06 13.10 14.98
N ALA A 183 2.64 13.91 14.09
CA ALA A 183 2.84 15.34 14.34
C ALA A 183 1.53 16.11 14.54
N GLU A 184 0.48 15.75 13.81
CA GLU A 184 -0.86 16.33 13.98
C GLU A 184 -1.45 15.98 15.35
N ARG A 185 -1.28 14.73 15.83
CA ARG A 185 -1.75 14.32 17.16
C ARG A 185 -1.09 15.11 18.29
N ASP A 186 0.22 15.31 18.22
CA ASP A 186 1.00 16.03 19.24
C ASP A 186 0.59 17.52 19.34
N CYS A 187 0.02 18.08 18.28
CA CYS A 187 -0.45 19.47 18.26
C CYS A 187 -1.83 19.67 18.90
N THR A 188 -2.63 18.61 19.07
CA THR A 188 -4.00 18.69 19.62
C THR A 188 -4.09 18.61 21.14
N THR A 189 -2.94 18.55 21.83
CA THR A 189 -2.85 18.46 23.28
C THR A 189 -2.25 19.74 23.86
N ASP A 190 -3.07 20.55 24.54
CA ASP A 190 -2.72 21.49 25.63
C ASP A 190 -2.45 22.99 25.38
N THR A 191 -2.67 23.60 24.21
CA THR A 191 -2.71 25.08 24.12
C THR A 191 -3.65 25.62 23.04
N ASP A 192 -4.30 26.74 23.32
CA ASP A 192 -5.34 27.47 22.55
C ASP A 192 -4.90 27.99 21.15
N GLN A 193 -3.88 27.37 20.54
CA GLN A 193 -3.43 27.59 19.17
C GLN A 193 -3.15 26.23 18.52
N ASP A 194 -4.19 25.63 17.93
CA ASP A 194 -4.15 24.43 17.09
C ASP A 194 -3.34 24.68 15.79
N VAL A 195 -2.05 24.94 15.92
CA VAL A 195 -1.15 25.20 14.79
C VAL A 195 -0.36 23.93 14.52
N TYR A 196 -0.76 23.23 13.47
CA TYR A 196 -0.02 22.09 12.93
C TYR A 196 1.47 22.43 12.76
N ARG A 197 2.34 21.53 13.24
CA ARG A 197 3.79 21.61 13.09
C ARG A 197 4.27 20.47 12.20
N GLU A 198 5.13 20.80 11.25
CA GLU A 198 5.75 19.78 10.39
C GLU A 198 6.59 18.79 11.22
N PRO A 199 6.57 17.49 10.88
CA PRO A 199 7.40 16.51 11.56
C PRO A 199 8.89 16.84 11.39
N SER A 200 9.65 16.70 12.47
CA SER A 200 11.11 16.90 12.46
C SER A 200 11.88 15.69 11.91
N GLY A 201 11.18 14.56 11.77
CA GLY A 201 11.68 13.33 11.19
C GLY A 201 11.84 13.41 9.67
N LEU A 202 12.46 12.38 9.11
CA LEU A 202 12.83 12.35 7.70
C LEU A 202 12.80 10.91 7.16
N LEU A 203 12.16 10.72 6.01
CA LEU A 203 12.32 9.51 5.21
C LEU A 203 13.50 9.67 4.24
N ILE A 204 14.42 8.71 4.23
CA ILE A 204 15.42 8.51 3.19
C ILE A 204 15.02 7.25 2.43
N ALA A 205 14.48 7.44 1.23
CA ALA A 205 14.04 6.35 0.37
C ALA A 205 15.06 6.12 -0.74
N ASN A 206 15.58 4.90 -0.84
CA ASN A 206 16.59 4.49 -1.80
C ASN A 206 16.06 3.37 -2.70
N ASP A 207 16.45 3.36 -3.98
CA ASP A 207 16.33 2.17 -4.82
C ASP A 207 17.45 2.19 -5.88
N LEU A 208 17.89 1.01 -6.29
CA LEU A 208 18.96 0.87 -7.29
C LEU A 208 18.48 1.25 -8.71
N ASP A 209 17.20 1.01 -9.02
CA ASP A 209 16.66 1.24 -10.36
C ASP A 209 16.10 2.67 -10.51
N GLN A 210 16.77 3.45 -11.35
CA GLN A 210 16.39 4.84 -11.64
C GLN A 210 14.93 5.00 -12.12
N LYS A 211 14.41 4.08 -12.94
CA LYS A 211 13.04 4.19 -13.47
C LYS A 211 12.02 3.97 -12.36
N ARG A 212 12.31 3.04 -11.44
CA ARG A 212 11.48 2.81 -10.27
C ARG A 212 11.57 3.98 -9.28
N CYS A 213 12.73 4.63 -9.14
CA CYS A 213 12.84 5.87 -8.37
C CYS A 213 11.89 6.97 -8.89
N TYR A 214 11.76 7.15 -10.22
CA TYR A 214 10.79 8.10 -10.76
C TYR A 214 9.34 7.77 -10.38
N MET A 215 8.97 6.48 -10.35
CA MET A 215 7.64 6.08 -9.88
C MET A 215 7.43 6.50 -8.42
N MET A 216 8.45 6.29 -7.58
CA MET A 216 8.42 6.71 -6.17
C MET A 216 8.33 8.23 -6.01
N VAL A 217 9.05 9.01 -6.82
CA VAL A 217 8.93 10.48 -6.85
C VAL A 217 7.48 10.87 -7.09
N HIS A 218 6.81 10.27 -8.09
CA HIS A 218 5.41 10.56 -8.37
C HIS A 218 4.48 10.18 -7.21
N GLN A 219 4.73 9.04 -6.56
CA GLN A 219 3.92 8.58 -5.43
C GLN A 219 4.03 9.52 -4.23
N ILE A 220 5.26 9.87 -3.82
CA ILE A 220 5.54 10.71 -2.65
C ILE A 220 5.15 12.18 -2.90
N LYS A 221 5.38 12.70 -4.12
CA LYS A 221 5.05 14.10 -4.48
C LYS A 221 3.58 14.46 -4.22
N ARG A 222 2.65 13.50 -4.34
CA ARG A 222 1.21 13.73 -4.07
C ARG A 222 0.92 14.04 -2.61
N LEU A 223 1.79 13.61 -1.69
CA LEU A 223 1.66 13.93 -0.27
C LEU A 223 2.10 15.36 0.05
N GLN A 224 2.87 15.99 -0.86
CA GLN A 224 3.41 17.35 -0.72
C GLN A 224 4.23 17.55 0.56
N SER A 225 4.85 16.47 1.06
CA SER A 225 5.66 16.49 2.28
C SER A 225 7.08 16.98 1.98
N PRO A 226 7.65 17.86 2.83
CA PRO A 226 9.08 18.19 2.79
C PRO A 226 9.97 17.12 3.45
N CYS A 227 9.38 16.12 4.12
CA CYS A 227 10.08 15.19 5.01
C CYS A 227 10.57 13.91 4.31
N ALA A 228 10.89 14.00 3.02
CA ALA A 228 11.38 12.86 2.25
C ALA A 228 12.55 13.24 1.33
N ILE A 229 13.59 12.42 1.35
CA ILE A 229 14.73 12.43 0.43
C ILE A 229 14.67 11.14 -0.39
N ILE A 230 14.85 11.26 -1.70
CA ILE A 230 14.94 10.13 -2.62
C ILE A 230 16.37 10.04 -3.13
N THR A 231 16.96 8.84 -3.00
CA THR A 231 18.33 8.53 -3.43
C THR A 231 18.31 7.35 -4.42
N GLN A 232 19.38 7.22 -5.19
CA GLN A 232 19.56 6.13 -6.13
C GLN A 232 20.97 5.55 -5.95
N GLU A 233 21.11 4.60 -5.03
CA GLU A 233 22.38 3.98 -4.67
C GLU A 233 22.21 2.47 -4.51
N ASP A 234 23.32 1.74 -4.62
CA ASP A 234 23.36 0.32 -4.26
C ASP A 234 23.31 0.18 -2.73
N ALA A 235 22.25 -0.46 -2.24
CA ALA A 235 22.01 -0.67 -0.82
C ALA A 235 23.14 -1.45 -0.12
N THR A 236 23.88 -2.28 -0.85
CA THR A 236 25.01 -3.07 -0.29
C THR A 236 26.21 -2.20 0.07
N CYS A 237 26.32 -1.01 -0.53
CA CYS A 237 27.35 -0.01 -0.26
C CYS A 237 26.77 1.36 0.10
N PHE A 238 25.56 1.40 0.67
CA PHE A 238 24.90 2.65 1.00
C PHE A 238 25.75 3.50 1.97
N PRO A 239 25.87 4.83 1.77
CA PRO A 239 26.71 5.68 2.59
C PRO A 239 26.33 5.64 4.07
N ARG A 240 27.36 5.78 4.93
CA ARG A 240 27.13 5.93 6.38
C ARG A 240 26.43 7.26 6.64
N LEU A 241 25.29 7.20 7.32
CA LEU A 241 24.56 8.37 7.76
C LEU A 241 25.16 8.91 9.07
N TYR A 242 25.56 10.18 9.06
CA TYR A 242 26.01 10.91 10.24
C TYR A 242 24.98 11.99 10.56
N SER A 243 24.40 11.95 11.75
CA SER A 243 23.53 13.03 12.23
C SER A 243 23.89 13.37 13.66
N SER A 244 24.03 14.66 13.95
CA SER A 244 24.15 15.18 15.32
C SER A 244 22.88 14.90 16.15
N LEU A 245 21.78 14.55 15.49
CA LEU A 245 20.51 14.18 16.12
C LEU A 245 20.46 12.73 16.58
N PHE A 246 21.39 11.85 16.19
CA PHE A 246 21.44 10.47 16.66
C PHE A 246 22.06 10.42 18.08
N SER A 247 21.30 10.88 19.08
CA SER A 247 21.63 10.70 20.49
C SER A 247 21.57 9.21 20.86
N LYS A 248 22.48 8.75 21.74
CA LYS A 248 22.45 7.38 22.28
C LYS A 248 21.21 7.07 23.13
N SER A 249 20.47 8.09 23.57
CA SER A 249 19.35 7.94 24.51
C SER A 249 17.99 7.64 23.86
N GLU A 250 17.82 7.92 22.56
CA GLU A 250 16.56 7.71 21.84
C GLU A 250 16.83 7.12 20.46
N VAL A 251 16.15 6.02 20.13
CA VAL A 251 16.22 5.40 18.80
C VAL A 251 15.54 6.31 17.79
N ARG A 252 16.33 7.16 17.14
CA ARG A 252 15.83 8.08 16.10
C ARG A 252 15.93 7.51 14.69
N LEU A 253 16.74 6.48 14.45
CA LEU A 253 16.86 5.84 13.15
C LEU A 253 16.10 4.50 13.11
N LYS A 254 15.18 4.35 12.17
CA LYS A 254 14.50 3.08 11.85
C LYS A 254 14.86 2.67 10.42
N VAL A 255 14.96 1.37 10.16
CA VAL A 255 15.30 0.83 8.84
C VAL A 255 14.18 -0.08 8.36
N LEU A 256 13.77 0.09 7.11
CA LEU A 256 12.80 -0.74 6.40
C LEU A 256 13.49 -1.49 5.25
#